data_AF-A0AAD7HPE8-F1
#
_entry.id   AF-A0AAD7HPE8-F1
#
_cell.length_a   1.000
_cell.length_b   1.000
_cell.length_c   1.000
_cell.angle_alpha   90.00
_cell.angle_beta   90.00
_cell.angle_gamma   90.00
#
_symmetry.space_group_name_H-M   'P 1'
#
loop_
_entity.id
_entity.type
_entity.pdbx_description
1 polymer ?
#
loop_
_entity_poly.entity_id
_entity_poly.type
_entity_poly.pdbx_seq_one_letter_code
_entity_poly.pdbx_strand_id
1 'polypeptide(L)'
;MHAVPSTYNANAHTPTAANRYAQPPPQFLLPQQPSQMDLLVSMMEQVLEGQQNLGQRVAALEARVSDPVGPESARGVAARGGRAPRAKTRASTRRIQQHEAIDPSLRDSEPGSIASSTDLATDTELEPESVDEDGVDWDSVDLLPTEKRALQIVKEVLEELKNVKARPAGLIRVHDPQPTWDLAFLQILGKQSFRSLKRQWNDSKKLQAGIETGTNLQTNRQTKRRDRKSSQLQKIIEKFAAKYGVSVKFLRDIVDEQYLSDEVSGPEAGSGETKPAWKVRLAAAANLPLDAESLKDISILEKLIPEWRSDDYSDVIHKLQKFRLDNPTKKQQTKSVYHRICLGRTSARVPQFAPYNFGVSREWLDKHRDERAYRRALKDWGAWPEPADSGLERLLDIDVTVHSE
;
A
#
# COMPACT_ATOMS: atom_id res chain seq x y z
N MET A 1 -17.96 61.70 -51.85
CA MET A 1 -17.78 62.86 -52.76
C MET A 1 -18.25 64.11 -52.03
N HIS A 2 -17.31 65.06 -51.85
CA HIS A 2 -17.45 66.50 -51.60
C HIS A 2 -18.34 67.01 -50.44
N ALA A 3 -18.08 68.11 -49.73
CA ALA A 3 -16.94 68.99 -49.45
C ALA A 3 -17.53 70.10 -48.53
N VAL A 4 -16.75 70.49 -47.49
CA VAL A 4 -16.58 71.77 -46.74
C VAL A 4 -17.39 73.05 -47.17
N PRO A 5 -17.41 74.20 -46.44
CA PRO A 5 -16.82 74.57 -45.12
C PRO A 5 -17.62 75.58 -44.23
N SER A 6 -16.98 75.97 -43.10
CA SER A 6 -16.84 77.37 -42.64
C SER A 6 -17.65 77.82 -41.42
N THR A 7 -16.95 78.06 -40.30
CA THR A 7 -16.67 79.40 -39.71
C THR A 7 -15.81 79.15 -38.46
N TYR A 8 -14.50 79.42 -38.50
CA TYR A 8 -13.89 80.66 -37.99
C TYR A 8 -14.53 81.18 -36.69
N ASN A 9 -13.84 81.00 -35.57
CA ASN A 9 -13.68 82.14 -34.66
C ASN A 9 -12.28 82.15 -34.05
N ALA A 10 -11.65 83.29 -34.26
CA ALA A 10 -10.35 83.67 -33.77
C ALA A 10 -10.48 84.13 -32.32
N ASN A 11 -9.57 83.72 -31.46
CA ASN A 11 -9.02 84.68 -30.52
C ASN A 11 -7.57 84.32 -30.23
N ALA A 12 -6.73 85.21 -30.78
CA ALA A 12 -5.30 85.26 -30.60
C ALA A 12 -4.99 85.82 -29.21
N HIS A 13 -4.24 85.06 -28.42
CA HIS A 13 -3.37 85.62 -27.40
C HIS A 13 -1.94 85.12 -27.65
N THR A 14 -1.13 86.08 -28.09
CA THR A 14 0.31 85.98 -28.27
C THR A 14 1.04 85.69 -26.95
N PRO A 15 2.21 85.04 -27.02
CA PRO A 15 2.90 84.51 -25.86
C PRO A 15 3.82 85.55 -25.22
N THR A 16 3.64 85.79 -23.93
CA THR A 16 4.66 86.47 -23.12
C THR A 16 5.71 85.45 -22.71
N ALA A 17 6.92 85.64 -23.23
CA ALA A 17 8.12 84.94 -22.80
C ALA A 17 8.40 85.20 -21.32
N ALA A 18 8.40 84.15 -20.51
CA ALA A 18 9.12 84.13 -19.23
C ALA A 18 9.32 82.68 -18.76
N ASN A 19 10.51 82.43 -18.22
CA ASN A 19 10.86 81.28 -17.38
C ASN A 19 11.12 79.93 -18.05
N ARG A 20 12.30 79.84 -18.66
CA ARG A 20 13.16 78.65 -18.51
C ARG A 20 13.59 78.53 -17.04
N TYR A 21 12.77 77.92 -16.20
CA TYR A 21 13.25 77.28 -14.98
C TYR A 21 13.21 75.77 -15.19
N ALA A 22 14.33 75.14 -14.84
CA ALA A 22 14.60 73.72 -14.93
C ALA A 22 13.40 72.89 -14.44
N GLN A 23 12.92 71.97 -15.28
CA GLN A 23 12.11 70.87 -14.77
C GLN A 23 13.00 70.03 -13.84
N PRO A 24 12.56 69.73 -12.60
CA PRO A 24 13.25 68.74 -11.80
C PRO A 24 13.22 67.39 -12.53
N PRO A 25 14.29 66.60 -12.49
CA PRO A 25 14.35 65.30 -13.16
C PRO A 25 13.17 64.41 -12.70
N PRO A 26 12.64 63.55 -13.59
CA PRO A 26 11.54 62.65 -13.25
C PRO A 26 11.92 61.83 -12.03
N GLN A 27 11.14 61.96 -10.95
CA GLN A 27 11.31 61.14 -9.76
C GLN A 27 10.97 59.70 -10.15
N PHE A 28 11.99 58.86 -10.32
CA PHE A 28 11.82 57.42 -10.36
C PHE A 28 11.30 56.99 -8.99
N LEU A 29 10.00 56.69 -8.90
CA LEU A 29 9.41 55.99 -7.77
C LEU A 29 10.07 54.60 -7.72
N LEU A 30 11.10 54.47 -6.87
CA LEU A 30 11.67 53.17 -6.55
C LEU A 30 10.53 52.28 -6.02
N PRO A 31 10.40 51.03 -6.49
CA PRO A 31 9.38 50.12 -5.99
C PRO A 31 9.50 50.05 -4.47
N GLN A 32 8.44 50.42 -3.76
CA GLN A 32 8.41 50.31 -2.31
C GLN A 32 8.69 48.85 -1.96
N GLN A 33 9.82 48.61 -1.33
CA GLN A 33 10.10 47.29 -0.80
C GLN A 33 9.02 46.96 0.23
N PRO A 34 8.44 45.75 0.19
CA PRO A 34 7.46 45.33 1.17
C PRO A 34 8.05 45.57 2.56
N SER A 35 7.24 46.13 3.46
CA SER A 35 7.70 46.42 4.80
C SER A 35 8.16 45.11 5.44
N GLN A 36 9.12 45.18 6.37
CA GLN A 36 9.58 43.97 7.07
C GLN A 36 8.46 43.25 7.81
N MET A 37 7.39 43.98 8.14
CA MET A 37 6.16 43.42 8.68
C MET A 37 5.37 42.63 7.63
N ASP A 38 5.31 43.10 6.37
CA ASP A 38 4.65 42.35 5.29
C ASP A 38 5.40 41.04 4.99
N LEU A 39 6.73 41.05 5.11
CA LEU A 39 7.54 39.83 4.99
C LEU A 39 7.29 38.87 6.16
N LEU A 40 7.27 39.37 7.40
CA LEU A 40 6.99 38.56 8.59
C LEU A 40 5.56 37.98 8.55
N VAL A 41 4.59 38.76 8.10
CA VAL A 41 3.20 38.32 7.88
C VAL A 41 3.17 37.23 6.82
N SER A 42 3.85 37.42 5.68
CA SER A 42 3.95 36.38 4.65
C SER A 42 4.58 35.08 5.16
N MET A 43 5.60 35.17 6.03
CA MET A 43 6.23 33.98 6.62
C MET A 43 5.32 33.28 7.62
N MET A 44 4.60 34.03 8.46
CA MET A 44 3.63 33.47 9.40
C MET A 44 2.43 32.85 8.67
N GLU A 45 1.97 33.45 7.58
CA GLU A 45 0.94 32.90 6.69
C GLU A 45 1.40 31.57 6.09
N GLN A 46 2.64 31.47 5.63
CA GLN A 46 3.20 30.22 5.09
C GLN A 46 3.37 29.12 6.15
N VAL A 47 3.75 29.48 7.38
CA VAL A 47 3.80 28.52 8.50
C VAL A 47 2.40 28.04 8.88
N LEU A 48 1.42 28.94 8.90
CA LEU A 48 0.01 28.60 9.12
C LEU A 48 -0.53 27.70 8.01
N GLU A 49 -0.22 27.98 6.75
CA GLU A 49 -0.59 27.14 5.60
C GLU A 49 0.05 25.75 5.70
N GLY A 50 1.33 25.67 6.12
CA GLY A 50 2.00 24.40 6.39
C GLY A 50 1.35 23.60 7.50
N GLN A 51 0.94 24.26 8.59
CA GLN A 51 0.20 23.62 9.70
C GLN A 51 -1.19 23.17 9.28
N GLN A 52 -1.90 23.97 8.48
CA GLN A 52 -3.21 23.61 7.93
C GLN A 52 -3.10 22.41 6.99
N ASN A 53 -2.11 22.39 6.10
CA ASN A 53 -1.87 21.26 5.19
C ASN A 53 -1.49 19.97 5.96
N LEU A 54 -0.72 20.06 7.03
CA LEU A 54 -0.44 18.91 7.89
C LEU A 54 -1.68 18.46 8.66
N GLY A 55 -2.46 19.40 9.20
CA GLY A 55 -3.76 19.13 9.80
C GLY A 55 -4.70 18.43 8.84
N GLN A 56 -4.77 18.88 7.58
CA GLN A 56 -5.54 18.24 6.51
C GLN A 56 -5.00 16.86 6.15
N ARG A 57 -3.68 16.64 6.15
CA ARG A 57 -3.09 15.31 5.92
C ARG A 57 -3.35 14.35 7.07
N VAL A 58 -3.28 14.81 8.31
CA VAL A 58 -3.64 14.02 9.50
C VAL A 58 -5.13 13.73 9.46
N ALA A 59 -5.99 14.72 9.23
CA ALA A 59 -7.42 14.54 9.06
C ALA A 59 -7.74 13.62 7.88
N ALA A 60 -7.00 13.66 6.78
CA ALA A 60 -7.16 12.74 5.65
C ALA A 60 -6.66 11.32 5.97
N LEU A 61 -5.64 11.16 6.82
CA LEU A 61 -5.19 9.85 7.30
C LEU A 61 -6.15 9.28 8.35
N GLU A 62 -6.64 10.11 9.26
CA GLU A 62 -7.69 9.78 10.23
C GLU A 62 -9.00 9.49 9.51
N ALA A 63 -9.33 10.22 8.45
CA ALA A 63 -10.41 9.90 7.54
C ALA A 63 -10.08 8.67 6.71
N ARG A 64 -8.84 8.33 6.34
CA ARG A 64 -8.56 6.99 5.75
C ARG A 64 -8.68 5.84 6.74
N VAL A 65 -8.55 6.15 8.02
CA VAL A 65 -8.70 5.21 9.13
C VAL A 65 -10.16 5.08 9.56
N SER A 66 -10.95 6.15 9.39
CA SER A 66 -12.36 6.25 9.78
C SER A 66 -13.32 6.07 8.60
N ASP A 67 -12.97 6.62 7.43
CA ASP A 67 -13.60 6.45 6.12
C ASP A 67 -12.85 5.44 5.23
N PRO A 68 -13.62 4.58 4.56
CA PRO A 68 -13.13 3.68 3.55
C PRO A 68 -12.37 4.23 2.35
N VAL A 69 -11.22 3.65 2.01
CA VAL A 69 -10.59 3.84 0.70
C VAL A 69 -11.24 2.89 -0.32
N GLY A 70 -11.88 3.44 -1.34
CA GLY A 70 -12.38 2.67 -2.49
C GLY A 70 -11.28 2.00 -3.34
N PRO A 71 -11.64 1.07 -4.24
CA PRO A 71 -10.75 0.05 -4.79
C PRO A 71 -9.64 0.52 -5.75
N GLU A 72 -9.60 1.80 -6.17
CA GLU A 72 -8.61 2.25 -7.17
C GLU A 72 -7.20 2.55 -6.61
N SER A 73 -7.05 2.78 -5.30
CA SER A 73 -5.75 3.14 -4.70
C SER A 73 -4.83 1.93 -4.40
N ALA A 74 -5.32 0.69 -4.49
CA ALA A 74 -4.55 -0.51 -4.17
C ALA A 74 -3.57 -0.96 -5.27
N ARG A 75 -3.60 -0.33 -6.47
CA ARG A 75 -2.82 -0.75 -7.65
C ARG A 75 -1.32 -0.39 -7.61
N GLY A 76 -0.84 0.35 -6.61
CA GLY A 76 0.53 0.91 -6.63
C GLY A 76 1.59 0.27 -5.70
N VAL A 77 1.23 -0.59 -4.75
CA VAL A 77 2.14 -0.96 -3.63
C VAL A 77 2.80 -2.34 -3.80
N ALA A 78 2.47 -3.12 -4.82
CA ALA A 78 2.98 -4.48 -5.00
C ALA A 78 4.48 -4.62 -5.38
N ALA A 79 5.26 -3.54 -5.43
CA ALA A 79 6.65 -3.57 -5.91
C ALA A 79 7.74 -3.11 -4.93
N ARG A 80 7.43 -2.86 -3.63
CA ARG A 80 8.48 -2.63 -2.63
C ARG A 80 8.72 -3.90 -1.82
N GLY A 81 9.87 -4.52 -2.06
CA GLY A 81 10.34 -5.73 -1.39
C GLY A 81 10.48 -5.54 0.11
N GLY A 82 9.41 -5.81 0.84
CA GLY A 82 9.51 -6.17 2.25
C GLY A 82 10.19 -7.53 2.36
N ARG A 83 11.31 -7.60 3.09
CA ARG A 83 11.98 -8.85 3.45
C ARG A 83 10.94 -9.82 4.02
N ALA A 84 10.64 -10.87 3.26
CA ALA A 84 9.80 -11.95 3.72
C ALA A 84 10.43 -12.60 4.97
N PRO A 85 9.63 -13.04 5.96
CA PRO A 85 10.13 -13.89 7.02
C PRO A 85 10.74 -15.14 6.37
N ARG A 86 11.91 -15.56 6.85
CA ARG A 86 12.69 -16.71 6.38
C ARG A 86 11.82 -17.97 6.47
N ALA A 87 11.07 -18.26 5.41
CA ALA A 87 10.27 -19.45 5.28
C ALA A 87 11.23 -20.64 5.22
N LYS A 88 11.00 -21.64 6.07
CA LYS A 88 11.66 -22.94 5.94
C LYS A 88 11.22 -23.50 4.58
N THR A 89 12.12 -23.46 3.60
CA THR A 89 11.95 -24.06 2.28
C THR A 89 11.79 -25.56 2.45
N ARG A 90 10.55 -26.02 2.56
CA ARG A 90 10.18 -27.42 2.37
C ARG A 90 9.11 -27.46 1.27
N ALA A 91 9.47 -28.13 0.19
CA ALA A 91 8.62 -28.54 -0.94
C ALA A 91 8.03 -27.44 -1.83
N SER A 92 8.85 -26.87 -2.72
CA SER A 92 8.38 -26.34 -4.02
C SER A 92 9.51 -26.29 -5.08
N THR A 93 10.76 -26.57 -4.71
CA THR A 93 11.91 -26.63 -5.63
C THR A 93 11.89 -27.83 -6.60
N ARG A 94 10.82 -28.63 -6.65
CA ARG A 94 10.77 -29.84 -7.51
C ARG A 94 10.34 -29.58 -8.95
N ARG A 95 9.76 -28.41 -9.26
CA ARG A 95 9.26 -28.12 -10.62
C ARG A 95 10.33 -27.61 -11.57
N ILE A 96 11.35 -26.90 -11.07
CA ILE A 96 12.48 -26.40 -11.88
C ILE A 96 13.46 -27.54 -12.23
N GLN A 97 13.54 -28.60 -11.42
CA GLN A 97 14.50 -29.70 -11.64
C GLN A 97 14.01 -30.82 -12.58
N GLN A 98 12.77 -30.82 -13.08
CA GLN A 98 12.25 -31.95 -13.88
C GLN A 98 12.37 -31.80 -15.40
N HIS A 99 12.95 -30.72 -15.92
CA HIS A 99 13.15 -30.54 -17.37
C HIS A 99 14.57 -30.14 -17.81
N GLU A 100 15.56 -30.13 -16.92
CA GLU A 100 16.97 -30.18 -17.34
C GLU A 100 17.35 -31.65 -17.55
N ALA A 101 17.39 -32.07 -18.82
CA ALA A 101 17.97 -33.35 -19.21
C ALA A 101 19.48 -33.31 -18.95
N ILE A 102 19.90 -33.92 -17.83
CA ILE A 102 21.31 -34.19 -17.54
C ILE A 102 21.60 -35.65 -17.94
N ASP A 103 22.58 -35.78 -18.83
CA ASP A 103 23.21 -36.99 -19.33
C ASP A 103 23.56 -38.00 -18.19
N PRO A 104 23.07 -39.25 -18.23
CA PRO A 104 23.30 -40.22 -17.15
C PRO A 104 24.66 -40.94 -17.20
N SER A 105 25.66 -40.45 -17.95
CA SER A 105 26.91 -41.20 -18.19
C SER A 105 28.02 -41.05 -17.15
N LEU A 106 27.88 -40.27 -16.07
CA LEU A 106 28.96 -40.09 -15.09
C LEU A 106 28.44 -39.95 -13.65
N ARG A 107 28.55 -41.02 -12.84
CA ARG A 107 28.93 -40.97 -11.41
C ARG A 107 28.96 -42.36 -10.77
N ASP A 108 30.14 -42.97 -10.83
CA ASP A 108 30.65 -43.85 -9.77
C ASP A 108 31.56 -43.01 -8.88
N SER A 109 31.24 -42.89 -7.58
CA SER A 109 32.19 -42.65 -6.48
C SER A 109 31.48 -42.69 -5.11
N GLU A 110 32.16 -43.33 -4.18
CA GLU A 110 31.77 -43.85 -2.85
C GLU A 110 31.32 -42.83 -1.77
N PRO A 111 30.75 -43.29 -0.63
CA PRO A 111 30.18 -42.42 0.40
C PRO A 111 31.21 -42.02 1.47
N GLY A 112 31.44 -40.72 1.59
CA GLY A 112 32.22 -40.11 2.67
C GLY A 112 31.36 -39.69 3.87
N SER A 113 31.74 -40.23 5.03
CA SER A 113 31.37 -39.87 6.41
C SER A 113 31.12 -38.36 6.65
N ILE A 114 30.01 -38.02 7.32
CA ILE A 114 29.77 -36.68 7.86
C ILE A 114 29.70 -36.79 9.38
N ALA A 115 30.74 -36.27 10.02
CA ALA A 115 30.82 -36.06 11.46
C ALA A 115 29.94 -34.89 11.90
N SER A 116 29.37 -35.07 13.09
CA SER A 116 28.62 -34.10 13.88
C SER A 116 29.49 -32.92 14.30
N SER A 117 29.11 -31.68 13.94
CA SER A 117 29.63 -30.46 14.56
C SER A 117 28.48 -29.68 15.19
N THR A 118 28.53 -29.57 16.52
CA THR A 118 27.71 -28.69 17.34
C THR A 118 28.55 -27.45 17.65
N ASP A 119 28.27 -26.34 16.99
CA ASP A 119 28.88 -25.05 17.34
C ASP A 119 27.89 -24.16 18.08
N LEU A 120 28.32 -23.85 19.29
CA LEU A 120 27.75 -23.05 20.36
C LEU A 120 27.92 -21.56 19.99
N ALA A 121 26.82 -20.83 19.80
CA ALA A 121 26.87 -19.38 19.59
C ALA A 121 27.06 -18.68 20.95
N THR A 122 28.25 -18.10 21.16
CA THR A 122 28.52 -17.15 22.23
C THR A 122 28.00 -15.77 21.81
N ASP A 123 27.01 -15.27 22.55
CA ASP A 123 26.57 -13.88 22.52
C ASP A 123 27.74 -12.95 22.89
N THR A 124 28.11 -12.08 21.95
CA THR A 124 29.02 -10.96 22.19
C THR A 124 28.14 -9.71 22.27
N GLU A 125 27.92 -9.20 23.49
CA GLU A 125 27.37 -7.87 23.71
C GLU A 125 28.32 -6.83 23.11
N LEU A 126 27.87 -6.17 22.04
CA LEU A 126 28.51 -4.98 21.50
C LEU A 126 28.00 -3.78 22.29
N GLU A 127 28.90 -3.11 23.02
CA GLU A 127 28.63 -1.81 23.61
C GLU A 127 28.38 -0.76 22.51
N PRO A 128 27.48 0.22 22.75
CA PRO A 128 27.22 1.27 21.77
C PRO A 128 28.41 2.24 21.71
N GLU A 129 29.08 2.27 20.56
CA GLU A 129 30.01 3.33 20.18
C GLU A 129 29.31 4.69 20.30
N SER A 130 29.90 5.59 21.09
CA SER A 130 29.55 7.00 21.13
C SER A 130 29.91 7.63 19.78
N VAL A 131 28.89 7.92 18.98
CA VAL A 131 29.04 8.67 17.72
C VAL A 131 29.28 10.14 18.07
N ASP A 132 30.49 10.63 17.76
CA ASP A 132 30.81 12.06 17.80
C ASP A 132 29.91 12.81 16.79
N GLU A 133 29.09 13.75 17.27
CA GLU A 133 28.05 14.45 16.48
C GLU A 133 28.59 15.57 15.56
N ASP A 134 29.90 15.77 15.48
CA ASP A 134 30.51 16.88 14.74
C ASP A 134 30.99 16.43 13.34
N GLY A 135 30.05 16.14 12.43
CA GLY A 135 30.44 15.83 11.04
C GLY A 135 29.36 15.36 10.06
N VAL A 136 28.07 15.44 10.41
CA VAL A 136 27.02 15.04 9.47
C VAL A 136 26.83 16.12 8.40
N ASP A 137 27.28 15.83 7.18
CA ASP A 137 26.96 16.62 5.99
C ASP A 137 25.48 16.44 5.62
N TRP A 138 24.65 17.31 6.18
CA TRP A 138 23.19 17.32 6.01
C TRP A 138 22.75 17.52 4.55
N ASP A 139 23.63 17.96 3.65
CA ASP A 139 23.31 18.13 2.24
C ASP A 139 23.44 16.81 1.44
N SER A 140 23.98 15.74 2.05
CA SER A 140 24.12 14.41 1.44
C SER A 140 22.97 13.43 1.73
N VAL A 141 22.02 13.79 2.61
CA VAL A 141 20.91 12.92 3.00
C VAL A 141 19.75 13.04 2.00
N ASP A 142 19.33 11.91 1.42
CA ASP A 142 18.18 11.83 0.49
C ASP A 142 16.85 12.07 1.22
N LEU A 143 16.58 13.34 1.50
CA LEU A 143 15.37 13.83 2.15
C LEU A 143 14.20 13.91 1.17
N LEU A 144 12.98 13.61 1.64
CA LEU A 144 11.77 13.80 0.85
C LEU A 144 11.57 15.29 0.51
N PRO A 145 10.87 15.64 -0.59
CA PRO A 145 10.70 17.04 -1.00
C PRO A 145 10.14 17.97 0.09
N THR A 146 9.26 17.44 0.95
CA THR A 146 8.70 18.19 2.09
C THR A 146 9.70 18.41 3.22
N GLU A 147 10.62 17.48 3.43
CA GLU A 147 11.67 17.58 4.45
C GLU A 147 12.78 18.54 4.00
N LYS A 148 13.14 18.50 2.70
CA LYS A 148 14.02 19.49 2.06
C LYS A 148 13.45 20.91 2.20
N ARG A 149 12.13 21.07 2.00
CA ARG A 149 11.48 22.38 2.16
C ARG A 149 11.47 22.86 3.61
N ALA A 150 11.20 21.98 4.59
CA ALA A 150 11.25 22.34 6.01
C ALA A 150 12.67 22.75 6.45
N LEU A 151 13.71 22.05 5.98
CA LEU A 151 15.10 22.40 6.24
C LEU A 151 15.51 23.72 5.58
N GLN A 152 15.06 23.97 4.35
CA GLN A 152 15.28 25.25 3.67
C GLN A 152 14.67 26.42 4.48
N ILE A 153 13.46 26.26 5.00
CA ILE A 153 12.79 27.26 5.83
C ILE A 153 13.58 27.52 7.13
N VAL A 154 14.08 26.47 7.78
CA VAL A 154 14.91 26.63 8.98
C VAL A 154 16.22 27.36 8.67
N LYS A 155 16.86 27.06 7.52
CA LYS A 155 18.08 27.75 7.06
C LYS A 155 17.81 29.24 6.78
N GLU A 156 16.71 29.57 6.11
CA GLU A 156 16.29 30.95 5.81
C GLU A 156 16.00 31.75 7.09
N VAL A 157 15.24 31.17 8.04
CA VAL A 157 14.96 31.81 9.34
C VAL A 157 16.25 32.05 10.14
N LEU A 158 17.21 31.13 10.10
CA LEU A 158 18.49 31.31 10.78
C LEU A 158 19.37 32.39 10.14
N GLU A 159 19.34 32.55 8.81
CA GLU A 159 20.04 33.65 8.14
C GLU A 159 19.43 35.01 8.49
N GLU A 160 18.12 35.12 8.53
CA GLU A 160 17.44 36.37 8.87
C GLU A 160 17.71 36.80 10.32
N LEU A 161 17.72 35.84 11.26
CA LEU A 161 18.10 36.11 12.65
C LEU A 161 19.55 36.61 12.78
N LYS A 162 20.47 36.11 11.95
CA LYS A 162 21.85 36.63 11.89
C LYS A 162 21.89 38.07 11.38
N ASN A 163 21.08 38.40 10.38
CA ASN A 163 20.97 39.76 9.81
C ASN A 163 20.32 40.76 10.78
N VAL A 164 19.36 40.33 11.59
CA VAL A 164 18.73 41.16 12.64
C VAL A 164 19.74 41.47 13.76
N LYS A 165 20.56 40.48 14.16
CA LYS A 165 21.63 40.68 15.17
C LYS A 165 22.71 41.66 14.71
N ALA A 166 22.88 41.84 13.40
CA ALA A 166 23.86 42.76 12.81
C ALA A 166 23.40 44.23 12.75
N ARG A 167 22.15 44.55 13.13
CA ARG A 167 21.64 45.93 13.07
C ARG A 167 22.05 46.75 14.30
N PRO A 168 22.53 47.99 14.13
CA PRO A 168 22.94 48.84 15.24
C PRO A 168 21.75 49.19 16.14
N ALA A 169 21.93 49.05 17.45
CA ALA A 169 20.91 49.10 18.51
C ALA A 169 20.18 50.46 18.71
N GLY A 170 20.29 51.40 17.76
CA GLY A 170 19.92 52.81 17.94
C GLY A 170 18.54 53.23 17.45
N LEU A 171 17.73 52.37 16.83
CA LEU A 171 16.49 52.83 16.16
C LEU A 171 15.26 51.94 16.40
N ILE A 172 14.94 51.66 17.66
CA ILE A 172 13.59 51.23 18.05
C ILE A 172 13.20 52.03 19.30
N ARG A 173 12.55 53.19 19.11
CA ARG A 173 11.88 53.91 20.21
C ARG A 173 10.48 53.32 20.39
N VAL A 174 10.30 52.68 21.54
CA VAL A 174 9.10 51.94 21.94
C VAL A 174 8.17 52.86 22.73
N HIS A 175 6.95 53.09 22.22
CA HIS A 175 5.83 53.54 23.05
C HIS A 175 4.58 52.65 22.94
N ASP A 176 4.69 51.49 22.30
CA ASP A 176 3.70 50.42 22.45
C ASP A 176 4.30 49.31 23.35
N PRO A 177 3.54 48.69 24.26
CA PRO A 177 3.93 47.46 24.95
C PRO A 177 3.86 46.27 23.97
N GLN A 178 4.50 46.39 22.80
CA GLN A 178 4.63 45.28 21.88
C GLN A 178 5.65 44.31 22.46
N PRO A 179 5.39 42.99 22.40
CA PRO A 179 6.38 42.00 22.76
C PRO A 179 7.61 42.25 21.91
N THR A 180 8.71 42.67 22.55
CA THR A 180 9.98 42.79 21.87
C THR A 180 10.29 41.40 21.31
N TRP A 181 10.31 41.27 19.99
CA TRP A 181 10.71 40.07 19.26
C TRP A 181 12.21 39.82 19.46
N ASP A 182 12.58 39.56 20.71
CA ASP A 182 13.93 39.21 21.09
C ASP A 182 14.27 37.86 20.47
N LEU A 183 15.54 37.67 20.15
CA LEU A 183 16.08 36.41 19.63
C LEU A 183 15.69 35.24 20.54
N ALA A 184 15.68 35.45 21.86
CA ALA A 184 15.23 34.45 22.83
C ALA A 184 13.76 34.06 22.64
N PHE A 185 12.87 35.03 22.36
CA PHE A 185 11.45 34.78 22.11
C PHE A 185 11.23 34.02 20.79
N LEU A 186 11.90 34.43 19.71
CA LEU A 186 11.86 33.73 18.42
C LEU A 186 12.41 32.30 18.54
N GLN A 187 13.45 32.08 19.33
CA GLN A 187 13.97 30.74 19.63
C GLN A 187 12.95 29.89 20.40
N ILE A 188 12.23 30.47 21.36
CA ILE A 188 11.18 29.75 22.11
C ILE A 188 10.03 29.37 21.17
N LEU A 189 9.56 30.29 20.33
CA LEU A 189 8.53 30.03 19.32
C LEU A 189 8.98 28.97 18.30
N GLY A 190 10.22 29.04 17.82
CA GLY A 190 10.82 28.03 16.93
C GLY A 190 10.88 26.65 17.59
N LYS A 191 11.32 26.57 18.85
CA LYS A 191 11.33 25.31 19.61
C LYS A 191 9.92 24.77 19.84
N GLN A 192 8.95 25.61 20.16
CA GLN A 192 7.57 25.19 20.42
C GLN A 192 6.86 24.71 19.14
N SER A 193 7.01 25.45 18.04
CA SER A 193 6.49 25.06 16.72
C SER A 193 7.13 23.77 16.22
N PHE A 194 8.46 23.63 16.33
CA PHE A 194 9.17 22.40 15.97
C PHE A 194 8.76 21.21 16.84
N ARG A 195 8.60 21.38 18.16
CA ARG A 195 8.10 20.32 19.05
C ARG A 195 6.69 19.86 18.67
N SER A 196 5.80 20.80 18.36
CA SER A 196 4.44 20.50 17.88
C SER A 196 4.47 19.72 16.57
N LEU A 197 5.25 20.18 15.59
CA LEU A 197 5.44 19.52 14.30
C LEU A 197 6.02 18.10 14.46
N LYS A 198 7.05 17.94 15.29
CA LYS A 198 7.67 16.64 15.59
C LYS A 198 6.66 15.67 16.22
N ARG A 199 5.75 16.16 17.07
CA ARG A 199 4.67 15.36 17.65
C ARG A 199 3.70 14.88 16.57
N GLN A 200 3.18 15.79 15.76
CA GLN A 200 2.27 15.48 14.65
C GLN A 200 2.90 14.49 13.66
N TRP A 201 4.17 14.68 13.32
CA TRP A 201 4.93 13.75 12.47
C TRP A 201 5.01 12.35 13.07
N ASN A 202 5.37 12.25 14.36
CA ASN A 202 5.46 10.97 15.05
C ASN A 202 4.10 10.28 15.13
N ASP A 203 3.03 11.04 15.35
CA ASP A 203 1.67 10.50 15.41
C ASP A 203 1.21 10.01 14.02
N SER A 204 1.50 10.76 12.95
CA SER A 204 1.28 10.30 11.56
C SER A 204 2.08 9.04 11.24
N LYS A 205 3.34 8.96 11.68
CA LYS A 205 4.19 7.77 11.45
C LYS A 205 3.65 6.55 12.20
N LYS A 206 3.20 6.73 13.44
CA LYS A 206 2.55 5.66 14.23
C LYS A 206 1.26 5.18 13.56
N LEU A 207 0.44 6.12 13.07
CA LEU A 207 -0.80 5.80 12.38
C LEU A 207 -0.52 4.97 11.11
N GLN A 208 0.44 5.39 10.30
CA GLN A 208 0.86 4.65 9.11
C GLN A 208 1.41 3.26 9.46
N ALA A 209 2.26 3.15 10.47
CA ALA A 209 2.77 1.86 10.95
C ALA A 209 1.64 0.94 11.46
N GLY A 210 0.60 1.50 12.08
CA GLY A 210 -0.60 0.80 12.49
C GLY A 210 -1.39 0.23 11.31
N ILE A 211 -1.58 1.01 10.25
CA ILE A 211 -2.23 0.59 9.01
C ILE A 211 -1.43 -0.54 8.35
N GLU A 212 -0.11 -0.37 8.20
CA GLU A 212 0.79 -1.38 7.61
C GLU A 212 0.82 -2.67 8.44
N THR A 213 0.80 -2.57 9.76
CA THR A 213 0.72 -3.75 10.64
C THR A 213 -0.62 -4.46 10.46
N GLY A 214 -1.72 -3.72 10.37
CA GLY A 214 -3.06 -4.26 10.13
C GLY A 214 -3.16 -5.02 8.81
N THR A 215 -2.68 -4.42 7.72
CA THR A 215 -2.67 -5.06 6.39
C THR A 215 -1.77 -6.28 6.37
N ASN A 216 -0.58 -6.22 6.98
CA ASN A 216 0.33 -7.35 7.10
C ASN A 216 -0.29 -8.51 7.89
N LEU A 217 -0.98 -8.23 9.00
CA LEU A 217 -1.70 -9.25 9.77
C LEU A 217 -2.83 -9.89 8.96
N GLN A 218 -3.58 -9.11 8.18
CA GLN A 218 -4.62 -9.63 7.30
C GLN A 218 -4.05 -10.56 6.22
N THR A 219 -3.02 -10.11 5.50
CA THR A 219 -2.32 -10.91 4.48
C THR A 219 -1.78 -12.20 5.08
N ASN A 220 -1.14 -12.14 6.25
CA ASN A 220 -0.64 -13.31 6.96
C ASN A 220 -1.76 -14.30 7.34
N ARG A 221 -2.93 -13.80 7.77
CA ARG A 221 -4.09 -14.66 8.06
C ARG A 221 -4.61 -15.35 6.80
N GLN A 222 -4.72 -14.62 5.69
CA GLN A 222 -5.16 -15.19 4.41
C GLN A 222 -4.18 -16.27 3.92
N THR A 223 -2.87 -16.00 3.95
CA THR A 223 -1.83 -16.98 3.59
C THR A 223 -1.93 -18.24 4.44
N LYS A 224 -2.01 -18.10 5.77
CA LYS A 224 -2.18 -19.25 6.68
C LYS A 224 -3.47 -20.04 6.42
N ARG A 225 -4.55 -19.38 6.00
CA ARG A 225 -5.80 -20.08 5.64
C ARG A 225 -5.65 -20.87 4.35
N ARG A 226 -5.00 -20.31 3.32
CA ARG A 226 -4.72 -21.01 2.06
C ARG A 226 -3.81 -22.21 2.27
N ASP A 227 -2.72 -22.05 3.01
CA ASP A 227 -1.82 -23.14 3.39
C ASP A 227 -2.58 -24.29 4.09
N ARG A 228 -3.37 -23.96 5.13
CA ARG A 228 -4.20 -24.95 5.83
C ARG A 228 -5.21 -25.62 4.90
N LYS A 229 -5.83 -24.86 3.99
CA LYS A 229 -6.80 -25.38 3.03
C LYS A 229 -6.13 -26.33 2.04
N SER A 230 -5.01 -25.94 1.46
CA SER A 230 -4.19 -26.78 0.57
C SER A 230 -3.78 -28.07 1.28
N SER A 231 -3.17 -27.96 2.46
CA SER A 231 -2.78 -29.10 3.30
C SER A 231 -3.96 -30.04 3.63
N GLN A 232 -5.17 -29.50 3.80
CA GLN A 232 -6.37 -30.31 4.06
C GLN A 232 -6.88 -31.00 2.80
N LEU A 233 -6.84 -30.33 1.65
CA LEU A 233 -7.21 -30.90 0.36
C LEU A 233 -6.21 -31.98 -0.06
N GLN A 234 -4.91 -31.76 0.10
CA GLN A 234 -3.88 -32.74 -0.24
C GLN A 234 -4.08 -34.10 0.43
N LYS A 235 -4.62 -34.13 1.65
CA LYS A 235 -4.92 -35.36 2.41
C LYS A 235 -6.05 -36.20 1.82
N ILE A 236 -6.96 -35.60 1.04
CA ILE A 236 -8.09 -36.33 0.43
C ILE A 236 -7.85 -36.69 -1.03
N ILE A 237 -6.81 -36.13 -1.67
CA ILE A 237 -6.54 -36.29 -3.10
C ILE A 237 -6.48 -37.77 -3.48
N GLU A 238 -5.78 -38.60 -2.71
CA GLU A 238 -5.63 -40.03 -3.04
C GLU A 238 -6.97 -40.77 -3.03
N LYS A 239 -7.84 -40.48 -2.05
CA LYS A 239 -9.17 -41.07 -1.97
C LYS A 239 -10.09 -40.58 -3.10
N PHE A 240 -9.99 -39.29 -3.41
CA PHE A 240 -10.75 -38.68 -4.50
C PHE A 240 -10.33 -39.26 -5.86
N ALA A 241 -9.02 -39.32 -6.11
CA ALA A 241 -8.41 -39.90 -7.31
C ALA A 241 -8.83 -41.37 -7.50
N ALA A 242 -8.78 -42.17 -6.43
CA ALA A 242 -9.19 -43.57 -6.48
C ALA A 242 -10.69 -43.73 -6.80
N LYS A 243 -11.54 -42.84 -6.28
CA LYS A 243 -13.00 -42.89 -6.52
C LYS A 243 -13.38 -42.51 -7.95
N TYR A 244 -12.72 -41.50 -8.52
CA TYR A 244 -13.13 -40.91 -9.80
C TYR A 244 -12.17 -41.21 -10.96
N GLY A 245 -11.10 -41.98 -10.74
CA GLY A 245 -10.15 -42.37 -11.78
C GLY A 245 -9.36 -41.19 -12.37
N VAL A 246 -8.98 -40.22 -11.53
CA VAL A 246 -8.24 -39.01 -11.88
C VAL A 246 -6.78 -39.13 -11.41
N SER A 247 -5.82 -38.56 -12.13
CA SER A 247 -4.40 -38.65 -11.76
C SER A 247 -4.09 -37.94 -10.45
N VAL A 248 -3.49 -38.66 -9.50
CA VAL A 248 -3.04 -38.13 -8.20
C VAL A 248 -2.01 -37.02 -8.40
N LYS A 249 -1.10 -37.19 -9.38
CA LYS A 249 -0.04 -36.21 -9.67
C LYS A 249 -0.66 -34.89 -10.13
N PHE A 250 -1.57 -34.96 -11.10
CA PHE A 250 -2.29 -33.79 -11.59
C PHE A 250 -3.05 -33.06 -10.46
N LEU A 251 -3.79 -33.80 -9.63
CA LEU A 251 -4.52 -33.21 -8.50
C LEU A 251 -3.58 -32.55 -7.48
N ARG A 252 -2.39 -33.11 -7.23
CA ARG A 252 -1.40 -32.49 -6.34
C ARG A 252 -0.83 -31.20 -6.91
N ASP A 253 -0.64 -31.14 -8.23
CA ASP A 253 -0.10 -29.95 -8.90
C ASP A 253 -1.11 -28.78 -8.94
N ILE A 254 -2.42 -29.07 -9.00
CA ILE A 254 -3.47 -28.03 -8.96
C ILE A 254 -3.86 -27.62 -7.53
N VAL A 255 -3.62 -28.47 -6.53
CA VAL A 255 -3.90 -28.14 -5.11
C VAL A 255 -2.64 -27.52 -4.48
N ASP A 256 -2.42 -26.26 -4.83
CA ASP A 256 -1.38 -25.41 -4.27
C ASP A 256 -1.98 -24.21 -3.52
N GLU A 257 -1.31 -23.73 -2.46
CA GLU A 257 -1.79 -22.59 -1.68
C GLU A 257 -1.93 -21.30 -2.51
N GLN A 258 -1.13 -21.14 -3.56
CA GLN A 258 -1.18 -19.97 -4.43
C GLN A 258 -2.41 -20.02 -5.34
N TYR A 259 -2.88 -21.21 -5.70
CA TYR A 259 -4.04 -21.42 -6.56
C TYR A 259 -5.34 -21.59 -5.80
N LEU A 260 -5.39 -21.31 -4.49
CA LEU A 260 -6.63 -21.33 -3.71
C LEU A 260 -7.21 -19.93 -3.51
N SER A 261 -8.53 -19.87 -3.36
CA SER A 261 -9.28 -18.64 -3.05
C SER A 261 -8.90 -18.09 -1.68
N ASP A 262 -8.92 -16.76 -1.58
CA ASP A 262 -8.79 -16.08 -0.29
C ASP A 262 -10.07 -16.23 0.54
N GLU A 263 -9.90 -16.30 1.86
CA GLU A 263 -11.00 -16.40 2.81
C GLU A 263 -10.85 -15.26 3.82
N VAL A 264 -11.85 -14.38 3.89
CA VAL A 264 -11.87 -13.21 4.79
C VAL A 264 -12.86 -13.42 5.92
N SER A 265 -12.54 -12.84 7.09
CA SER A 265 -13.28 -13.04 8.34
C SER A 265 -13.85 -11.73 8.88
N GLY A 266 -14.12 -10.79 7.98
CA GLY A 266 -14.57 -9.45 8.31
C GLY A 266 -14.86 -8.63 7.05
N PRO A 267 -15.46 -7.46 7.26
CA PRO A 267 -15.83 -6.54 6.20
C PRO A 267 -14.62 -6.07 5.41
N GLU A 268 -14.89 -5.53 4.22
CA GLU A 268 -13.85 -4.88 3.43
C GLU A 268 -13.26 -3.70 4.21
N ALA A 269 -11.93 -3.57 4.12
CA ALA A 269 -11.21 -2.48 4.77
C ALA A 269 -11.71 -1.19 4.15
N GLY A 270 -12.39 -0.41 4.98
CA GLY A 270 -13.19 0.64 4.42
C GLY A 270 -14.49 0.13 3.80
N SER A 271 -15.44 -0.26 4.60
CA SER A 271 -16.85 -0.30 4.14
C SER A 271 -17.78 0.44 5.08
N GLY A 272 -17.26 0.95 6.20
CA GLY A 272 -18.05 1.40 7.36
C GLY A 272 -18.84 0.26 8.04
N GLU A 273 -18.88 -0.93 7.44
CA GLU A 273 -19.62 -2.08 7.95
C GLU A 273 -18.93 -2.62 9.21
N THR A 274 -19.70 -2.83 10.28
CA THR A 274 -19.21 -3.47 11.49
C THR A 274 -19.12 -4.99 11.30
N LYS A 275 -18.22 -5.65 12.00
CA LYS A 275 -18.07 -7.12 11.92
C LYS A 275 -19.38 -7.90 12.22
N PRO A 276 -20.22 -7.51 13.21
CA PRO A 276 -21.52 -8.14 13.41
C PRO A 276 -22.48 -7.95 12.23
N ALA A 277 -22.56 -6.74 11.66
CA ALA A 277 -23.39 -6.47 10.48
C ALA A 277 -22.94 -7.31 9.27
N TRP A 278 -21.63 -7.37 9.04
CA TRP A 278 -21.01 -8.24 8.02
C TRP A 278 -21.40 -9.71 8.20
N LYS A 279 -21.37 -10.23 9.44
CA LYS A 279 -21.79 -11.61 9.73
C LYS A 279 -23.28 -11.82 9.45
N VAL A 280 -24.15 -10.90 9.85
CA VAL A 280 -25.60 -10.99 9.61
C VAL A 280 -25.90 -11.01 8.11
N ARG A 281 -25.25 -10.13 7.33
CA ARG A 281 -25.39 -10.09 5.87
C ARG A 281 -24.95 -11.40 5.20
N LEU A 282 -23.82 -11.96 5.63
CA LEU A 282 -23.37 -13.26 5.13
C LEU A 282 -24.31 -14.40 5.53
N ALA A 283 -24.74 -14.43 6.79
CA ALA A 283 -25.68 -15.42 7.29
C ALA A 283 -26.99 -15.40 6.49
N ALA A 284 -27.52 -14.21 6.18
CA ALA A 284 -28.70 -14.04 5.34
C ALA A 284 -28.51 -14.66 3.94
N ALA A 285 -27.37 -14.42 3.30
CA ALA A 285 -27.09 -14.97 1.98
C ALA A 285 -26.93 -16.50 1.96
N ALA A 286 -26.63 -17.10 3.12
CA ALA A 286 -26.50 -18.55 3.28
C ALA A 286 -27.71 -19.21 3.94
N ASN A 287 -28.82 -18.48 4.11
CA ASN A 287 -30.02 -18.95 4.82
C ASN A 287 -29.71 -19.49 6.24
N LEU A 288 -28.73 -18.91 6.92
CA LEU A 288 -28.38 -19.24 8.30
C LEU A 288 -29.22 -18.39 9.28
N PRO A 289 -29.35 -18.82 10.55
CA PRO A 289 -30.04 -18.03 11.58
C PRO A 289 -29.46 -16.62 11.68
N LEU A 290 -30.35 -15.61 11.68
CA LEU A 290 -29.97 -14.19 11.63
C LEU A 290 -29.74 -13.58 13.01
N ASP A 291 -30.09 -14.28 14.08
CA ASP A 291 -29.94 -13.78 15.43
C ASP A 291 -28.45 -13.52 15.74
N ALA A 292 -28.14 -12.27 16.08
CA ALA A 292 -26.77 -11.82 16.29
C ALA A 292 -26.09 -12.56 17.44
N GLU A 293 -26.85 -13.02 18.44
CA GLU A 293 -26.32 -13.81 19.54
C GLU A 293 -25.92 -15.21 19.07
N SER A 294 -26.80 -15.87 18.33
CA SER A 294 -26.53 -17.16 17.68
C SER A 294 -25.32 -17.11 16.73
N LEU A 295 -25.08 -15.97 16.07
CA LEU A 295 -23.94 -15.76 15.17
C LEU A 295 -22.60 -15.49 15.88
N LYS A 296 -22.57 -15.26 17.20
CA LYS A 296 -21.32 -15.01 17.95
C LYS A 296 -20.39 -16.21 17.88
N ASP A 297 -20.93 -17.41 18.09
CA ASP A 297 -20.19 -18.67 18.14
C ASP A 297 -19.94 -19.30 16.76
N ILE A 298 -20.69 -18.86 15.75
CA ILE A 298 -20.55 -19.36 14.38
C ILE A 298 -19.34 -18.70 13.69
N SER A 299 -18.45 -19.56 13.21
CA SER A 299 -17.28 -19.15 12.44
C SER A 299 -17.63 -19.01 10.95
N ILE A 300 -17.86 -17.78 10.51
CA ILE A 300 -18.17 -17.45 9.12
C ILE A 300 -16.93 -16.90 8.41
N LEU A 301 -16.70 -17.36 7.18
CA LEU A 301 -15.70 -16.85 6.25
C LEU A 301 -16.36 -16.52 4.91
N GLU A 302 -16.03 -15.36 4.36
CA GLU A 302 -16.37 -15.03 2.99
C GLU A 302 -15.25 -15.53 2.06
N LYS A 303 -15.62 -16.31 1.05
CA LYS A 303 -14.72 -16.82 0.01
C LYS A 303 -14.66 -15.79 -1.12
N LEU A 304 -13.47 -15.34 -1.46
CA LEU A 304 -13.24 -14.45 -2.61
C LEU A 304 -12.99 -15.25 -3.89
N ILE A 305 -13.55 -14.79 -5.00
CA ILE A 305 -13.36 -15.36 -6.33
C ILE A 305 -12.10 -14.72 -6.95
N PRO A 306 -11.02 -15.48 -7.18
CA PRO A 306 -9.85 -14.93 -7.84
C PRO A 306 -10.16 -14.64 -9.30
N GLU A 307 -9.89 -13.43 -9.75
CA GLU A 307 -10.30 -12.93 -11.07
C GLU A 307 -9.64 -13.67 -12.23
N TRP A 308 -8.42 -14.15 -12.01
CA TRP A 308 -7.63 -14.86 -13.02
C TRP A 308 -8.07 -16.30 -13.26
N ARG A 309 -8.86 -16.87 -12.35
CA ARG A 309 -9.15 -18.31 -12.34
C ARG A 309 -10.36 -18.61 -13.24
N SER A 310 -10.26 -19.64 -14.06
CA SER A 310 -11.41 -20.15 -14.83
C SER A 310 -12.50 -20.76 -13.95
N ASP A 311 -13.71 -20.84 -14.49
CA ASP A 311 -14.83 -21.50 -13.80
C ASP A 311 -14.56 -23.01 -13.64
N ASP A 312 -13.99 -23.66 -14.65
CA ASP A 312 -13.60 -25.07 -14.61
C ASP A 312 -12.67 -25.38 -13.43
N TYR A 313 -11.65 -24.55 -13.21
CA TYR A 313 -10.74 -24.74 -12.07
C TYR A 313 -11.44 -24.50 -10.74
N SER A 314 -12.33 -23.49 -10.70
CA SER A 314 -13.13 -23.20 -9.51
C SER A 314 -14.05 -24.37 -9.15
N ASP A 315 -14.63 -25.03 -10.16
CA ASP A 315 -15.45 -26.23 -10.02
C ASP A 315 -14.64 -27.41 -9.51
N VAL A 316 -13.45 -27.69 -10.08
CA VAL A 316 -12.55 -28.75 -9.57
C VAL A 316 -12.22 -28.58 -8.08
N ILE A 317 -11.84 -27.37 -7.67
CA ILE A 317 -11.54 -27.08 -6.26
C ILE A 317 -12.81 -27.20 -5.39
N HIS A 318 -13.98 -26.85 -5.92
CA HIS A 318 -15.26 -27.03 -5.24
C HIS A 318 -15.53 -28.52 -5.02
N LYS A 319 -15.45 -29.35 -6.06
CA LYS A 319 -15.68 -30.80 -6.02
C LYS A 319 -14.77 -31.48 -4.99
N LEU A 320 -13.48 -31.11 -4.96
CA LEU A 320 -12.53 -31.58 -3.94
C LEU A 320 -12.95 -31.13 -2.53
N GLN A 321 -13.31 -29.86 -2.37
CA GLN A 321 -13.72 -29.33 -1.07
C GLN A 321 -14.99 -30.01 -0.56
N LYS A 322 -15.97 -30.25 -1.42
CA LYS A 322 -17.21 -30.96 -1.10
C LYS A 322 -16.92 -32.41 -0.71
N PHE A 323 -16.16 -33.14 -1.54
CA PHE A 323 -15.75 -34.51 -1.21
C PHE A 323 -15.06 -34.61 0.15
N ARG A 324 -14.24 -33.62 0.52
CA ARG A 324 -13.64 -33.56 1.85
C ARG A 324 -14.69 -33.38 2.94
N LEU A 325 -15.66 -32.48 2.76
CA LEU A 325 -16.70 -32.22 3.76
C LEU A 325 -17.60 -33.44 3.95
N ASP A 326 -17.89 -34.17 2.88
CA ASP A 326 -18.68 -35.42 2.91
C ASP A 326 -17.90 -36.59 3.56
N ASN A 327 -16.57 -36.47 3.65
CA ASN A 327 -15.68 -37.49 4.23
C ASN A 327 -14.89 -36.93 5.42
N PRO A 328 -15.56 -36.44 6.49
CA PRO A 328 -14.88 -35.83 7.61
C PRO A 328 -14.05 -36.87 8.37
N THR A 329 -12.86 -36.49 8.79
CA THR A 329 -12.08 -37.31 9.73
C THR A 329 -12.80 -37.35 11.10
N LYS A 330 -12.64 -38.41 11.91
CA LYS A 330 -13.16 -38.46 13.29
C LYS A 330 -12.85 -37.20 14.12
N LYS A 331 -11.64 -36.64 13.95
CA LYS A 331 -11.21 -35.37 14.60
C LYS A 331 -11.91 -34.11 14.06
N GLN A 332 -12.52 -34.17 12.88
CA GLN A 332 -13.23 -33.05 12.25
C GLN A 332 -14.72 -33.08 12.61
N GLN A 333 -15.30 -34.27 12.82
CA GLN A 333 -16.68 -34.41 13.29
C GLN A 333 -16.94 -33.68 14.61
N THR A 334 -15.91 -33.53 15.46
CA THR A 334 -16.02 -32.84 16.76
C THR A 334 -15.66 -31.35 16.73
N LYS A 335 -15.18 -30.82 15.60
CA LYS A 335 -14.72 -29.43 15.50
C LYS A 335 -15.73 -28.56 14.77
N SER A 336 -15.89 -27.32 15.25
CA SER A 336 -16.65 -26.29 14.54
C SER A 336 -16.17 -26.16 13.09
N VAL A 337 -17.11 -26.31 12.17
CA VAL A 337 -16.89 -26.16 10.73
C VAL A 337 -17.06 -24.68 10.40
N TYR A 338 -16.12 -24.13 9.62
CA TYR A 338 -16.29 -22.78 9.09
C TYR A 338 -17.35 -22.79 8.00
N HIS A 339 -18.37 -21.95 8.14
CA HIS A 339 -19.31 -21.65 7.07
C HIS A 339 -18.62 -20.75 6.05
N ARG A 340 -18.43 -21.24 4.84
CA ARG A 340 -17.75 -20.53 3.74
C ARG A 340 -18.79 -20.06 2.74
N ILE A 341 -18.94 -18.75 2.63
CA ILE A 341 -20.02 -18.13 1.86
C ILE A 341 -19.39 -17.33 0.72
N CYS A 342 -19.93 -17.47 -0.48
CA CYS A 342 -19.44 -16.77 -1.67
C CYS A 342 -20.49 -15.74 -2.08
N LEU A 343 -20.17 -14.45 -1.96
CA LEU A 343 -21.06 -13.35 -2.34
C LEU A 343 -20.70 -12.72 -3.69
N GLY A 344 -19.80 -13.33 -4.44
CA GLY A 344 -19.31 -12.78 -5.72
C GLY A 344 -18.17 -11.77 -5.59
N ARG A 345 -17.71 -11.45 -4.37
CA ARG A 345 -16.56 -10.56 -4.19
C ARG A 345 -15.30 -11.20 -4.77
N THR A 346 -14.52 -10.41 -5.50
CA THR A 346 -13.33 -10.91 -6.21
C THR A 346 -12.03 -10.64 -5.44
N SER A 347 -10.95 -11.32 -5.86
CA SER A 347 -9.58 -11.07 -5.40
C SER A 347 -8.67 -10.88 -6.61
N ALA A 348 -8.00 -9.72 -6.66
CA ALA A 348 -7.00 -9.41 -7.69
C ALA A 348 -5.64 -10.10 -7.45
N ARG A 349 -5.54 -11.00 -6.45
CA ARG A 349 -4.30 -11.71 -6.11
C ARG A 349 -3.93 -12.71 -7.20
N VAL A 350 -2.79 -12.47 -7.84
CA VAL A 350 -2.19 -13.35 -8.86
C VAL A 350 -1.20 -14.32 -8.19
N PRO A 351 -1.17 -15.62 -8.53
CA PRO A 351 -0.17 -16.55 -8.03
C PRO A 351 1.22 -16.19 -8.56
N GLN A 352 2.26 -16.60 -7.83
CA GLN A 352 3.65 -16.37 -8.23
C GLN A 352 4.07 -17.27 -9.40
N PHE A 353 3.49 -18.46 -9.48
CA PHE A 353 3.73 -19.42 -10.54
C PHE A 353 2.52 -19.51 -11.47
N ALA A 354 2.78 -19.76 -12.76
CA ALA A 354 1.72 -19.96 -13.74
C ALA A 354 0.95 -21.27 -13.44
N PRO A 355 -0.39 -21.22 -13.33
CA PRO A 355 -1.20 -22.42 -13.32
C PRO A 355 -1.24 -23.05 -14.73
N TYR A 356 -1.82 -24.24 -14.84
CA TYR A 356 -2.13 -24.86 -16.14
C TYR A 356 -3.12 -24.00 -16.94
N ASN A 357 -3.10 -24.14 -18.26
CA ASN A 357 -3.89 -23.32 -19.17
C ASN A 357 -5.40 -23.43 -18.91
N PHE A 358 -5.95 -24.62 -18.61
CA PHE A 358 -7.35 -24.80 -18.23
C PHE A 358 -7.73 -24.01 -16.98
N GLY A 359 -6.75 -23.69 -16.14
CA GLY A 359 -6.95 -23.00 -14.87
C GLY A 359 -7.08 -21.49 -14.97
N VAL A 360 -6.81 -20.93 -16.15
CA VAL A 360 -6.74 -19.49 -16.38
C VAL A 360 -7.97 -19.04 -17.15
N SER A 361 -8.62 -17.99 -16.67
CA SER A 361 -9.61 -17.24 -17.47
C SER A 361 -8.89 -16.55 -18.63
N ARG A 362 -9.16 -16.99 -19.86
CA ARG A 362 -8.53 -16.43 -21.07
C ARG A 362 -8.86 -14.95 -21.24
N GLU A 363 -10.12 -14.58 -21.00
CA GLU A 363 -10.57 -13.18 -21.05
C GLU A 363 -9.80 -12.30 -20.06
N TRP A 364 -9.58 -12.80 -18.84
CA TRP A 364 -8.80 -12.08 -17.84
C TRP A 364 -7.33 -11.97 -18.25
N LEU A 365 -6.74 -13.06 -18.76
CA LEU A 365 -5.35 -13.06 -19.19
C LEU A 365 -5.12 -12.08 -20.33
N ASP A 366 -5.93 -12.12 -21.37
CA ASP A 366 -5.80 -11.25 -22.55
C ASP A 366 -5.92 -9.76 -22.18
N LYS A 367 -6.82 -9.44 -21.24
CA LYS A 367 -6.99 -8.07 -20.73
C LYS A 367 -5.76 -7.56 -19.96
N HIS A 368 -5.12 -8.41 -19.15
CA HIS A 368 -4.09 -7.96 -18.20
C HIS A 368 -2.65 -8.28 -18.62
N ARG A 369 -2.43 -9.09 -19.67
CA ARG A 369 -1.08 -9.55 -20.08
C ARG A 369 -0.13 -8.39 -20.41
N ASP A 370 -0.65 -7.33 -21.02
CA ASP A 370 0.15 -6.17 -21.45
C ASP A 370 0.30 -5.09 -20.38
N GLU A 371 -0.50 -5.17 -19.31
CA GLU A 371 -0.48 -4.20 -18.22
C GLU A 371 0.88 -4.22 -17.50
N ARG A 372 1.44 -3.03 -17.28
CA ARG A 372 2.77 -2.87 -16.66
C ARG A 372 2.87 -3.54 -15.29
N ALA A 373 1.77 -3.57 -14.52
CA ALA A 373 1.70 -4.20 -13.20
C ALA A 373 1.89 -5.72 -13.27
N TYR A 374 1.40 -6.38 -14.33
CA TYR A 374 1.31 -7.83 -14.43
C TYR A 374 2.30 -8.45 -15.42
N ARG A 375 2.87 -7.65 -16.33
CA ARG A 375 3.78 -8.11 -17.40
C ARG A 375 4.86 -9.08 -16.97
N ARG A 376 5.46 -8.88 -15.78
CA ARG A 376 6.51 -9.78 -15.25
C ARG A 376 5.94 -11.08 -14.70
N ALA A 377 4.80 -11.01 -14.02
CA ALA A 377 4.16 -12.16 -13.38
C ALA A 377 3.45 -13.07 -14.41
N LEU A 378 2.93 -12.50 -15.50
CA LEU A 378 2.15 -13.21 -16.51
C LEU A 378 2.97 -13.71 -17.72
N LYS A 379 4.31 -13.58 -17.68
CA LYS A 379 5.18 -13.94 -18.81
C LYS A 379 4.99 -15.40 -19.26
N ASP A 380 4.88 -16.30 -18.29
CA ASP A 380 4.84 -17.75 -18.52
C ASP A 380 3.40 -18.31 -18.56
N TRP A 381 2.38 -17.45 -18.42
CA TRP A 381 0.99 -17.86 -18.44
C TRP A 381 0.56 -18.21 -19.87
N GLY A 382 -0.19 -19.30 -20.03
CA GLY A 382 -0.55 -19.84 -21.34
C GLY A 382 0.45 -20.85 -21.92
N ALA A 383 1.63 -21.01 -21.29
CA ALA A 383 2.67 -21.93 -21.76
C ALA A 383 2.56 -23.36 -21.19
N TRP A 384 1.61 -23.62 -20.30
CA TRP A 384 1.55 -24.85 -19.51
C TRP A 384 0.32 -25.69 -19.90
N PRO A 385 0.43 -26.53 -20.94
CA PRO A 385 -0.66 -27.42 -21.33
C PRO A 385 -0.96 -28.45 -20.25
N GLU A 386 -2.16 -28.99 -20.29
CA GLU A 386 -2.61 -30.04 -19.38
C GLU A 386 -1.81 -31.33 -19.62
N PRO A 387 -1.46 -32.08 -18.57
CA PRO A 387 -0.92 -33.43 -18.74
C PRO A 387 -1.93 -34.32 -19.47
N ALA A 388 -1.46 -35.13 -20.43
CA ALA A 388 -2.30 -36.06 -21.18
C ALA A 388 -3.01 -37.08 -20.28
N ASP A 389 -2.40 -37.42 -19.14
CA ASP A 389 -2.92 -38.33 -18.12
C ASP A 389 -3.72 -37.61 -17.01
N SER A 390 -4.07 -36.33 -17.18
CA SER A 390 -4.76 -35.54 -16.14
C SER A 390 -6.10 -36.14 -15.72
N GLY A 391 -6.86 -36.69 -16.66
CA GLY A 391 -8.25 -37.09 -16.44
C GLY A 391 -9.18 -35.90 -16.24
N LEU A 392 -8.81 -34.72 -16.77
CA LEU A 392 -9.57 -33.48 -16.60
C LEU A 392 -11.00 -33.59 -17.16
N GLU A 393 -11.18 -34.19 -18.34
CA GLU A 393 -12.52 -34.37 -18.94
C GLU A 393 -13.46 -35.12 -17.98
N ARG A 394 -13.00 -36.26 -17.45
CA ARG A 394 -13.74 -37.01 -16.43
C ARG A 394 -14.05 -36.17 -15.21
N LEU A 395 -13.11 -35.32 -14.78
CA LEU A 395 -13.27 -34.49 -13.60
C LEU A 395 -14.35 -33.42 -13.78
N LEU A 396 -14.43 -32.84 -14.98
CA LEU A 396 -15.45 -31.86 -15.35
C LEU A 396 -16.82 -32.52 -15.49
N ASP A 397 -16.87 -33.74 -16.04
CA ASP A 397 -18.11 -34.52 -16.21
C ASP A 397 -18.71 -35.07 -14.91
N ILE A 398 -17.98 -35.07 -13.78
CA ILE A 398 -18.56 -35.51 -12.51
C ILE A 398 -19.64 -34.52 -12.08
N ASP A 399 -20.89 -34.92 -12.22
CA ASP A 399 -22.01 -34.28 -11.55
C ASP A 399 -21.93 -34.59 -10.05
N VAL A 400 -21.32 -33.68 -9.30
CA VAL A 400 -21.44 -33.74 -7.84
C VAL A 400 -22.76 -33.08 -7.47
N THR A 401 -23.89 -33.75 -7.78
CA THR A 401 -25.23 -33.30 -7.42
C THR A 401 -25.23 -32.85 -5.97
N VAL A 402 -25.56 -31.58 -5.78
CA VAL A 402 -25.72 -30.97 -4.46
C VAL A 402 -26.99 -31.57 -3.89
N HIS A 403 -26.84 -32.60 -3.04
CA HIS A 403 -27.82 -32.80 -1.98
C HIS A 403 -27.64 -31.60 -1.06
N SER A 404 -28.40 -30.54 -1.35
CA SER A 404 -28.58 -29.41 -0.47
C SER A 404 -29.38 -29.94 0.71
N GLU A 405 -28.67 -30.38 1.74
CA GLU A 405 -29.24 -30.50 3.09
C GLU A 405 -29.30 -29.13 3.77
#